data_AF-A0A962Q3I3-F1
#
_entry.id   AF-A0A962Q3I3-F1
#
_cell.length_a   1.000
_cell.length_b   1.000
_cell.length_c   1.000
_cell.angle_alpha   90.00
_cell.angle_beta   90.00
_cell.angle_gamma   90.00
#
_symmetry.space_group_name_H-M   'P 1'
#
loop_
_entity.id
_entity.type
_entity.pdbx_description
1 polymer ?
#
loop_
_entity_poly.entity_id
_entity_poly.type
_entity_poly.pdbx_seq_one_letter_code
_entity_poly.pdbx_strand_id
1 'polypeptide(L)'
;MSRVLLLAMLLASFNSAADSIYRTTDAEGNVVFTDAPNASSRPAEQVEIQRTNTVEPPPNVAPVESSPAGTVEEEAPQPYTVTITNPADETSFPMGPGNFSVSVRVSPALKKYEGLQLFVDGEAWGSPQRDTMWDLINVFRGQHDITVAVVNNAGETITMSDPVRVYVHRPSTNFKNR
;
A
#
# COMPACT_ATOMS: atom_id res chain seq x y z
N MET A 1 -48.70 21.62 29.28
CA MET A 1 -49.05 20.24 28.83
C MET A 1 -49.41 20.15 27.35
N SER A 2 -50.09 21.15 26.75
CA SER A 2 -50.43 21.15 25.30
C SER A 2 -49.24 21.18 24.32
N ARG A 3 -48.04 21.60 24.72
CA ARG A 3 -46.85 21.67 23.85
C ARG A 3 -46.07 20.34 23.75
N VAL A 4 -46.22 19.45 24.73
CA VAL A 4 -45.56 18.12 24.73
C VAL A 4 -46.33 17.13 23.85
N LEU A 5 -47.67 17.28 23.79
CA LEU A 5 -48.53 16.48 22.91
C LEU A 5 -48.29 16.77 21.42
N LEU A 6 -47.96 18.02 21.07
CA LEU A 6 -47.65 18.44 19.70
C LEU A 6 -46.30 17.91 19.20
N LEU A 7 -45.33 17.69 20.11
CA LEU A 7 -44.03 17.13 19.76
C LEU A 7 -44.07 15.60 19.62
N ALA A 8 -44.89 14.91 20.44
CA ALA A 8 -45.08 13.46 20.32
C ALA A 8 -45.84 13.06 19.05
N MET A 9 -46.71 13.93 18.53
CA MET A 9 -47.46 13.70 17.28
C MET A 9 -46.61 13.93 16.02
N LEU A 10 -45.45 14.59 16.15
CA LEU A 10 -44.52 14.85 15.03
C LEU A 10 -43.53 13.70 14.79
N LEU A 11 -43.33 12.80 15.76
CA LEU A 11 -42.37 11.68 15.66
C LEU A 11 -42.98 10.34 15.19
N ALA A 12 -44.28 10.30 14.90
CA ALA A 12 -44.97 9.05 14.53
C ALA A 12 -44.97 8.74 13.01
N SER A 13 -44.27 9.52 12.19
CA SER A 13 -44.37 9.47 10.72
C SER A 13 -43.10 8.99 10.04
N PHE A 14 -42.55 7.85 10.47
CA PHE A 14 -41.50 7.15 9.70
C PHE A 14 -41.83 5.66 9.58
N ASN A 15 -42.70 5.33 8.62
CA ASN A 15 -42.82 3.99 8.05
C ASN A 15 -43.11 4.13 6.55
N SER A 16 -42.12 3.78 5.72
CA SER A 16 -42.26 3.36 4.31
C SER A 16 -40.94 2.66 3.95
N ALA A 17 -40.93 1.33 3.97
CA ALA A 17 -41.05 0.44 2.81
C ALA A 17 -39.69 0.17 2.16
N ALA A 18 -39.20 -1.06 2.33
CA ALA A 18 -37.98 -1.56 1.70
C ALA A 18 -38.23 -1.72 0.19
N ASP A 19 -37.59 -0.86 -0.60
CA ASP A 19 -37.75 -0.82 -2.05
C ASP A 19 -36.72 -1.76 -2.69
N SER A 20 -37.16 -2.93 -3.14
CA SER A 20 -36.33 -3.88 -3.87
C SER A 20 -36.29 -3.48 -5.35
N ILE A 21 -35.21 -2.80 -5.76
CA ILE A 21 -35.01 -2.33 -7.14
C ILE A 21 -34.44 -3.48 -7.99
N TYR A 22 -35.18 -3.88 -9.03
CA TYR A 22 -34.71 -4.83 -10.04
C TYR A 22 -34.27 -4.10 -11.31
N ARG A 23 -33.05 -4.38 -11.76
CA ARG A 23 -32.46 -3.81 -12.98
C ARG A 23 -32.57 -4.81 -14.12
N THR A 24 -33.21 -4.43 -15.21
CA THR A 24 -33.15 -5.15 -16.49
C THR A 24 -32.78 -4.18 -17.62
N THR A 25 -32.06 -4.69 -18.62
CA THR A 25 -31.46 -3.93 -19.72
C THR A 25 -32.17 -4.32 -21.01
N ASP A 26 -32.68 -3.34 -21.75
CA ASP A 26 -33.27 -3.58 -23.06
C ASP A 26 -32.20 -3.78 -24.15
N ALA A 27 -32.64 -4.23 -25.32
CA ALA A 27 -31.77 -4.58 -26.44
C ALA A 27 -31.09 -3.37 -27.14
N GLU A 28 -31.29 -2.13 -26.66
CA GLU A 28 -30.69 -0.90 -27.20
C GLU A 28 -29.84 -0.16 -26.15
N GLY A 29 -29.53 -0.83 -25.02
CA GLY A 29 -28.59 -0.36 -24.01
C GLY A 29 -29.18 0.62 -23.00
N ASN A 30 -30.50 0.81 -23.00
CA ASN A 30 -31.17 1.69 -22.05
C ASN A 30 -31.78 0.88 -20.89
N VAL A 31 -31.71 1.45 -19.69
CA VAL A 31 -32.16 0.79 -18.45
C VAL A 31 -33.53 1.32 -18.09
N VAL A 32 -34.54 0.45 -18.08
CA VAL A 32 -35.92 0.78 -17.70
C VAL A 32 -36.33 -0.08 -16.51
N PHE A 33 -36.88 0.55 -15.48
CA PHE A 33 -37.32 -0.08 -14.23
C PHE A 33 -38.84 -0.25 -14.24
N THR A 34 -39.35 -1.48 -14.03
CA THR A 34 -40.79 -1.79 -14.04
C THR A 34 -41.13 -2.77 -12.92
N ASP A 35 -42.28 -2.56 -12.25
CA ASP A 35 -42.68 -3.21 -11.00
C ASP A 35 -44.01 -4.01 -11.10
N ALA A 36 -44.23 -4.76 -12.19
CA ALA A 36 -45.35 -5.71 -12.28
C ALA A 36 -45.10 -6.83 -13.32
N PRO A 37 -45.47 -8.10 -13.05
CA PRO A 37 -45.34 -9.20 -14.00
C PRO A 37 -46.55 -9.22 -14.95
N ASN A 38 -46.38 -8.84 -16.21
CA ASN A 38 -47.44 -9.03 -17.20
C ASN A 38 -47.28 -10.37 -17.92
N ALA A 39 -48.06 -11.33 -17.46
CA ALA A 39 -48.54 -12.44 -18.26
C ALA A 39 -49.33 -11.90 -19.47
N SER A 40 -48.89 -12.20 -20.69
CA SER A 40 -49.75 -12.23 -21.89
C SER A 40 -48.95 -12.74 -23.11
N SER A 41 -49.23 -13.95 -23.60
CA SER A 41 -50.21 -14.18 -24.68
C SER A 41 -49.55 -14.22 -26.07
N ARG A 42 -49.17 -15.42 -26.55
CA ARG A 42 -49.64 -16.04 -27.81
C ARG A 42 -48.88 -17.35 -28.13
N PRO A 43 -49.55 -18.34 -28.75
CA PRO A 43 -48.94 -19.59 -29.17
C PRO A 43 -48.14 -19.34 -30.46
N ALA A 44 -46.86 -19.66 -30.45
CA ALA A 44 -46.01 -19.51 -31.63
C ALA A 44 -45.73 -20.88 -32.25
N GLU A 45 -46.01 -20.90 -33.55
CA GLU A 45 -46.07 -22.01 -34.49
C GLU A 45 -44.72 -22.73 -34.68
N GLN A 46 -44.79 -24.03 -34.97
CA GLN A 46 -43.65 -24.89 -35.23
C GLN A 46 -42.95 -24.44 -36.52
N VAL A 47 -41.71 -23.94 -36.39
CA VAL A 47 -40.82 -23.71 -37.53
C VAL A 47 -39.66 -24.69 -37.42
N GLU A 48 -39.62 -25.62 -38.38
CA GLU A 48 -38.60 -26.64 -38.53
C GLU A 48 -37.32 -26.01 -39.07
N ILE A 49 -36.25 -26.03 -38.27
CA ILE A 49 -34.94 -25.50 -38.65
C ILE A 49 -34.01 -26.69 -38.87
N GLN A 50 -33.49 -26.76 -40.10
CA GLN A 50 -32.52 -27.73 -40.59
C GLN A 50 -31.34 -27.91 -39.63
N ARG A 51 -30.82 -29.14 -39.51
CA ARG A 51 -29.67 -29.48 -38.67
C ARG A 51 -28.51 -28.53 -38.94
N THR A 52 -28.19 -27.70 -37.95
CA THR A 52 -26.99 -26.87 -37.95
C THR A 52 -25.76 -27.75 -37.74
N ASN A 53 -24.71 -27.47 -38.49
CA ASN A 53 -23.41 -28.11 -38.41
C ASN A 53 -22.93 -28.12 -36.96
N THR A 54 -22.78 -29.31 -36.37
CA THR A 54 -22.29 -29.46 -35.00
C THR A 54 -20.78 -29.59 -35.05
N VAL A 55 -20.06 -28.63 -34.46
CA VAL A 55 -18.65 -28.82 -34.10
C VAL A 55 -18.65 -29.61 -32.79
N GLU A 56 -17.83 -30.67 -32.70
CA GLU A 56 -17.67 -31.42 -31.46
C GLU A 56 -17.25 -30.46 -30.33
N PRO A 57 -17.88 -30.54 -29.15
CA PRO A 57 -17.42 -29.77 -28.00
C PRO A 57 -15.98 -30.19 -27.64
N PRO A 58 -15.11 -29.25 -27.24
CA PRO A 58 -13.81 -29.61 -26.69
C PRO A 58 -14.01 -30.57 -25.51
N PRO A 59 -13.08 -31.52 -25.29
CA PRO A 59 -13.23 -32.51 -24.24
C PRO A 59 -13.50 -31.82 -22.91
N ASN A 60 -14.49 -32.37 -22.18
CA ASN A 60 -14.84 -31.98 -20.83
C ASN A 60 -13.57 -31.94 -19.97
N VAL A 61 -13.02 -30.75 -19.74
CA VAL A 61 -11.98 -30.56 -18.75
C VAL A 61 -12.70 -30.75 -17.43
N ALA A 62 -12.45 -31.88 -16.77
CA ALA A 62 -12.90 -32.11 -15.41
C ALA A 62 -12.59 -30.84 -14.59
N PRO A 63 -13.50 -30.40 -13.69
CA PRO A 63 -13.19 -29.33 -12.77
C PRO A 63 -11.83 -29.66 -12.16
N VAL A 64 -10.85 -28.79 -12.38
CA VAL A 64 -9.59 -28.86 -11.66
C VAL A 64 -10.03 -28.82 -10.21
N GLU A 65 -9.84 -29.94 -9.51
CA GLU A 65 -10.14 -30.01 -8.08
C GLU A 65 -9.53 -28.76 -7.49
N SER A 66 -10.38 -27.94 -6.88
CA SER A 66 -9.93 -26.80 -6.13
C SER A 66 -9.01 -27.38 -5.08
N SER A 67 -7.70 -27.27 -5.35
CA SER A 67 -6.66 -27.53 -4.36
C SER A 67 -7.17 -26.85 -3.10
N PRO A 68 -7.30 -27.58 -1.98
CA PRO A 68 -7.88 -27.02 -0.78
C PRO A 68 -7.15 -25.70 -0.56
N ALA A 69 -7.94 -24.62 -0.50
CA ALA A 69 -7.46 -23.26 -0.28
C ALA A 69 -6.33 -23.39 0.71
N GLY A 70 -5.10 -23.20 0.21
CA GLY A 70 -3.92 -23.30 1.04
C GLY A 70 -4.22 -22.37 2.19
N THR A 71 -4.33 -22.93 3.38
CA THR A 71 -4.33 -22.16 4.61
C THR A 71 -3.25 -21.13 4.38
N VAL A 72 -3.62 -19.85 4.26
CA VAL A 72 -2.64 -18.78 4.33
C VAL A 72 -2.17 -18.91 5.76
N GLU A 73 -1.15 -19.76 5.95
CA GLU A 73 -0.35 -19.77 7.15
C GLU A 73 0.07 -18.32 7.25
N GLU A 74 -0.51 -17.64 8.23
CA GLU A 74 -0.14 -16.30 8.63
C GLU A 74 1.32 -16.41 9.04
N GLU A 75 2.21 -16.24 8.05
CA GLU A 75 3.63 -16.42 8.19
C GLU A 75 4.04 -15.47 9.33
N ALA A 76 4.53 -16.06 10.42
CA ALA A 76 4.89 -15.30 11.60
C ALA A 76 5.76 -14.11 11.17
N PRO A 77 5.53 -12.89 11.69
CA PRO A 77 6.16 -11.69 11.17
C PRO A 77 7.67 -11.85 11.17
N GLN A 78 8.27 -11.98 9.98
CA GLN A 78 9.72 -12.10 9.86
C GLN A 78 10.36 -10.80 10.35
N PRO A 79 11.41 -10.88 11.20
CA PRO A 79 12.08 -9.69 11.70
C PRO A 79 12.73 -8.91 10.56
N TYR A 80 12.71 -7.58 10.66
CA TYR A 80 13.41 -6.73 9.71
C TYR A 80 14.92 -6.86 9.85
N THR A 81 15.59 -7.03 8.73
CA THR A 81 17.03 -6.85 8.57
C THR A 81 17.27 -5.56 7.78
N VAL A 82 18.09 -4.68 8.34
CA VAL A 82 18.47 -3.39 7.73
C VAL A 82 19.97 -3.32 7.65
N THR A 83 20.50 -3.01 6.47
CA THR A 83 21.95 -2.91 6.25
C THR A 83 22.26 -1.69 5.40
N ILE A 84 23.19 -0.86 5.88
CA ILE A 84 23.75 0.24 5.10
C ILE A 84 24.67 -0.36 4.04
N THR A 85 24.37 -0.14 2.76
CA THR A 85 25.15 -0.65 1.63
C THR A 85 26.14 0.37 1.09
N ASN A 86 25.90 1.66 1.35
CA ASN A 86 26.80 2.76 1.04
C ASN A 86 26.59 3.86 2.08
N PRO A 87 27.64 4.52 2.58
CA PRO A 87 29.06 4.18 2.39
C PRO A 87 29.44 2.85 3.04
N ALA A 88 30.61 2.32 2.69
CA ALA A 88 31.20 1.20 3.43
C ALA A 88 31.71 1.68 4.79
N ASP A 89 31.90 0.76 5.72
CA ASP A 89 32.52 1.08 7.01
C ASP A 89 33.92 1.67 6.83
N GLU A 90 34.26 2.60 7.72
CA GLU A 90 35.48 3.39 7.73
C GLU A 90 35.74 4.25 6.48
N THR A 91 34.72 4.53 5.65
CA THR A 91 34.87 5.38 4.47
C THR A 91 35.36 6.79 4.84
N SER A 92 36.40 7.27 4.14
CA SER A 92 36.93 8.63 4.29
C SER A 92 36.50 9.51 3.12
N PHE A 93 35.75 10.57 3.43
CA PHE A 93 35.36 11.62 2.50
C PHE A 93 36.40 12.74 2.51
N PRO A 94 37.05 13.03 1.37
CA PRO A 94 38.14 14.01 1.29
C PRO A 94 37.64 15.44 1.54
N MET A 95 38.59 16.38 1.59
CA MET A 95 38.32 17.79 1.83
C MET A 95 37.25 18.34 0.87
N GLY A 96 36.14 18.82 1.43
CA GLY A 96 35.03 19.34 0.65
C GLY A 96 33.89 19.83 1.53
N PRO A 97 32.68 19.97 0.97
CA PRO A 97 31.52 20.43 1.73
C PRO A 97 31.02 19.40 2.75
N GLY A 98 31.46 18.13 2.69
CA GLY A 98 30.90 17.06 3.52
C GLY A 98 29.56 16.58 2.99
N ASN A 99 29.44 16.46 1.66
CA ASN A 99 28.25 15.96 1.00
C ASN A 99 28.49 14.52 0.55
N PHE A 100 27.60 13.62 0.90
CA PHE A 100 27.65 12.21 0.48
C PHE A 100 26.28 11.58 0.62
N SER A 101 26.09 10.43 -0.03
CA SER A 101 24.83 9.68 0.06
C SER A 101 24.96 8.46 0.96
N VAL A 102 23.86 8.14 1.64
CA VAL A 102 23.67 6.89 2.38
C VAL A 102 22.62 6.08 1.66
N SER A 103 22.91 4.80 1.37
CA SER A 103 21.98 3.86 0.74
C SER A 103 21.84 2.62 1.60
N VAL A 104 20.61 2.12 1.70
CA VAL A 104 20.24 1.03 2.61
C VAL A 104 19.50 -0.07 1.87
N ARG A 105 19.67 -1.30 2.35
CA ARG A 105 18.83 -2.44 2.02
C ARG A 105 18.00 -2.83 3.23
N VAL A 106 16.71 -3.04 3.01
CA VAL A 106 15.77 -3.54 4.03
C VAL A 106 15.08 -4.80 3.52
N SER A 107 14.96 -5.81 4.37
CA SER A 107 14.25 -7.06 4.09
C SER A 107 13.53 -7.55 5.35
N PRO A 108 12.25 -7.95 5.30
CA PRO A 108 11.34 -7.87 4.14
C PRO A 108 10.98 -6.41 3.78
N ALA A 109 10.13 -6.21 2.77
CA ALA A 109 9.65 -4.86 2.42
C ALA A 109 8.89 -4.21 3.59
N LEU A 110 9.03 -2.89 3.74
CA LEU A 110 8.36 -2.11 4.79
C LEU A 110 6.84 -2.25 4.70
N LYS A 111 6.17 -2.54 5.82
CA LYS A 111 4.70 -2.61 5.86
C LYS A 111 4.10 -1.22 5.64
N LYS A 112 2.78 -1.19 5.50
CA LYS A 112 2.02 0.05 5.38
C LYS A 112 2.23 0.91 6.63
N TYR A 113 2.51 2.20 6.43
CA TYR A 113 2.73 3.19 7.49
C TYR A 113 4.02 3.03 8.32
N GLU A 114 4.95 2.15 7.89
CA GLU A 114 6.33 2.14 8.39
C GLU A 114 7.24 2.97 7.48
N GLY A 115 8.37 3.40 8.04
CA GLY A 115 9.40 4.16 7.35
C GLY A 115 10.80 3.86 7.87
N LEU A 116 11.79 4.47 7.23
CA LEU A 116 13.20 4.44 7.61
C LEU A 116 13.58 5.82 8.15
N GLN A 117 14.29 5.82 9.28
CA GLN A 117 14.88 7.01 9.88
C GLN A 117 16.40 6.86 9.87
N LEU A 118 17.08 7.81 9.24
CA LEU A 118 18.54 7.94 9.30
C LEU A 118 18.93 8.65 10.59
N PHE A 119 20.03 8.20 11.20
CA PHE A 119 20.67 8.89 12.31
C PHE A 119 22.15 9.11 12.00
N VAL A 120 22.66 10.28 12.42
CA VAL A 120 24.08 10.63 12.41
C VAL A 120 24.45 10.96 13.85
N ASP A 121 25.36 10.19 14.44
CA ASP A 121 25.77 10.29 15.84
C ASP A 121 24.59 10.18 16.84
N GLY A 122 23.56 9.42 16.47
CA GLY A 122 22.34 9.25 17.25
C GLY A 122 21.31 10.37 17.09
N GLU A 123 21.60 11.42 16.31
CA GLU A 123 20.65 12.48 15.98
C GLU A 123 19.90 12.15 14.68
N ALA A 124 18.57 12.30 14.71
CA ALA A 124 17.72 11.99 13.57
C ALA A 124 17.99 12.97 12.41
N TRP A 125 18.38 12.43 11.26
CA TRP A 125 18.58 13.19 10.04
C TRP A 125 17.28 13.30 9.24
N GLY A 126 16.59 14.43 9.40
CA GLY A 126 15.30 14.69 8.74
C GLY A 126 14.17 13.80 9.25
N SER A 127 13.05 13.78 8.53
CA SER A 127 11.88 12.97 8.88
C SER A 127 11.99 11.53 8.35
N PRO A 128 11.26 10.57 8.96
CA PRO A 128 11.17 9.22 8.44
C PRO A 128 10.62 9.20 7.01
N GLN A 129 11.18 8.35 6.15
CA GLN A 129 10.80 8.22 4.75
C GLN A 129 10.81 6.77 4.28
N ARG A 130 10.17 6.48 3.15
CA ARG A 130 10.17 5.11 2.58
C ARG A 130 11.29 4.89 1.57
N ASP A 131 11.95 5.97 1.13
CA ASP A 131 13.11 5.88 0.27
C ASP A 131 14.27 5.24 1.01
N THR A 132 15.10 4.53 0.27
CA THR A 132 16.26 3.78 0.80
C THR A 132 17.56 4.56 0.64
N MET A 133 17.47 5.85 0.32
CA MET A 133 18.61 6.71 0.04
C MET A 133 18.43 8.08 0.67
N TRP A 134 19.49 8.61 1.26
CA TRP A 134 19.58 9.97 1.77
C TRP A 134 20.77 10.67 1.14
N ASP A 135 20.60 11.92 0.73
CA ASP A 135 21.70 12.81 0.41
C ASP A 135 21.97 13.71 1.61
N LEU A 136 23.13 13.49 2.25
CA LEU A 136 23.59 14.32 3.34
C LEU A 136 24.38 15.48 2.75
N ILE A 137 24.11 16.67 3.29
CA ILE A 137 24.76 17.91 2.89
C ILE A 137 25.39 18.56 4.10
N ASN A 138 26.59 19.11 3.91
CA ASN A 138 27.27 19.90 4.92
C ASN A 138 27.52 19.14 6.24
N VAL A 139 27.76 17.83 6.19
CA VAL A 139 28.18 17.05 7.36
C VAL A 139 29.47 17.64 7.91
N PHE A 140 29.51 17.84 9.24
CA PHE A 140 30.67 18.45 9.87
C PHE A 140 31.92 17.57 9.70
N ARG A 141 33.10 18.17 9.92
CA ARG A 141 34.34 17.40 9.87
C ARG A 141 34.43 16.52 11.11
N GLY A 142 35.04 15.36 10.97
CA GLY A 142 35.27 14.43 12.08
C GLY A 142 34.86 13.02 11.74
N GLN A 143 34.78 12.20 12.79
CA GLN A 143 34.22 10.86 12.75
C GLN A 143 32.72 10.95 12.99
N HIS A 144 31.94 10.22 12.21
CA HIS A 144 30.50 10.11 12.37
C HIS A 144 30.06 8.65 12.34
N ASP A 145 29.15 8.29 13.22
CA ASP A 145 28.48 6.99 13.22
C ASP A 145 27.11 7.12 12.56
N ILE A 146 26.88 6.33 11.52
CA ILE A 146 25.65 6.34 10.75
C ILE A 146 24.86 5.08 11.08
N THR A 147 23.60 5.24 11.47
CA THR A 147 22.66 4.12 11.67
C THR A 147 21.35 4.42 10.98
N VAL A 148 20.63 3.36 10.60
CA VAL A 148 19.28 3.49 10.04
C VAL A 148 18.32 2.58 10.80
N ALA A 149 17.21 3.15 11.25
CA ALA A 149 16.15 2.42 11.93
C ALA A 149 14.93 2.25 11.04
N VAL A 150 14.25 1.12 11.18
CA VAL A 150 12.84 1.00 10.75
C VAL A 150 11.98 1.53 11.89
N VAL A 151 11.08 2.45 11.57
CA VAL A 151 10.16 3.06 12.53
C VAL A 151 8.70 2.81 12.13
N ASN A 152 7.84 2.70 13.14
CA ASN A 152 6.39 2.60 12.92
C ASN A 152 5.76 3.99 12.70
N ASN A 153 4.43 4.03 12.50
CA ASN A 153 3.68 5.27 12.30
C ASN A 153 3.74 6.25 13.49
N ALA A 154 4.06 5.76 14.70
CA ALA A 154 4.25 6.59 15.88
C ALA A 154 5.70 7.11 16.01
N GLY A 155 6.61 6.71 15.11
CA GLY A 155 8.03 7.04 15.17
C GLY A 155 8.84 6.14 16.10
N GLU A 156 8.25 5.06 16.62
CA GLU A 156 8.95 4.13 17.50
C GLU A 156 9.85 3.20 16.66
N THR A 157 11.05 2.95 17.16
CA THR A 157 12.03 2.08 16.49
C THR A 157 11.63 0.61 16.63
N ILE A 158 11.48 -0.07 15.48
CA ILE A 158 11.20 -1.51 15.38
C ILE A 158 12.52 -2.29 15.34
N THR A 159 13.47 -1.84 14.53
CA THR A 159 14.82 -2.41 14.41
C THR A 159 15.81 -1.32 14.00
N MET A 160 17.10 -1.55 14.22
CA MET A 160 18.17 -0.66 13.81
C MET A 160 19.29 -1.44 13.12
N SER A 161 19.94 -0.83 12.12
CA SER A 161 21.12 -1.40 11.49
C SER A 161 22.32 -1.40 12.42
N ASP A 162 23.34 -2.19 12.07
CA ASP A 162 24.69 -1.98 12.60
C ASP A 162 25.19 -0.57 12.23
N PRO A 163 26.02 0.04 13.09
CA PRO A 163 26.60 1.35 12.80
C PRO A 163 27.68 1.25 11.71
N VAL A 164 27.68 2.23 10.81
CA VAL A 164 28.73 2.44 9.80
C VAL A 164 29.48 3.72 10.16
N ARG A 165 30.79 3.61 10.39
CA ARG A 165 31.63 4.75 10.74
C ARG A 165 32.20 5.41 9.49
N VAL A 166 32.15 6.73 9.43
CA VAL A 166 32.76 7.51 8.33
C VAL A 166 33.62 8.64 8.86
N TYR A 167 34.55 9.11 8.02
CA TYR A 167 35.44 10.21 8.33
C TYR A 167 35.28 11.32 7.31
N VAL A 168 34.95 12.54 7.77
CA VAL A 168 34.74 13.70 6.91
C VAL A 168 35.85 14.72 7.14
N HIS A 169 36.52 15.12 6.07
CA HIS A 169 37.60 16.12 6.13
C HIS A 169 37.14 17.49 5.60
N ARG A 170 37.62 18.58 6.20
CA ARG A 170 37.44 19.95 5.71
C ARG A 170 38.77 20.70 5.63
N PRO A 171 38.96 21.60 4.66
CA PRO A 171 40.14 22.46 4.62
C PRO A 171 40.24 23.29 5.90
N SER A 172 41.42 23.38 6.49
CA SER A 172 41.68 24.39 7.51
C SER A 172 41.97 25.72 6.82
N THR A 173 41.46 26.82 7.36
CA THR A 173 41.71 28.18 6.86
C THR A 173 43.14 28.67 7.08
N ASN A 174 44.06 27.84 7.58
CA ASN A 174 45.45 28.18 7.88
C ASN A 174 46.46 27.83 6.77
N PHE A 175 46.01 27.48 5.57
CA PHE A 175 46.94 27.29 4.45
C PHE A 175 47.45 28.64 3.92
N LYS A 176 48.63 29.07 4.35
CA LYS A 176 49.40 30.08 3.60
C LYS A 176 49.90 29.42 2.33
N ASN A 177 49.29 29.72 1.18
CA ASN A 177 49.94 29.49 -0.11
C ASN A 177 51.25 30.27 -0.10
N ARG A 178 52.38 29.56 -0.11
CA ARG A 178 53.71 30.13 -0.24
C ARG A 178 54.28 29.78 -1.60
#